data_AF-A0A1I5HSH3-F1
#
_entry.id   AF-A0A1I5HSH3-F1
#
_cell.length_a   1.000
_cell.length_b   1.000
_cell.length_c   1.000
_cell.angle_alpha   90.00
_cell.angle_beta   90.00
_cell.angle_gamma   90.00
#
_symmetry.space_group_name_H-M   'P 1'
#
loop_
_entity.id
_entity.type
_entity.pdbx_description
1 polymer ?
#
loop_
_entity_poly.entity_id
_entity_poly.type
_entity_poly.pdbx_seq_one_letter_code
_entity_poly.pdbx_strand_id
1 'polypeptide(L)' 'MRDWREHLDGLTLESRLKALLVYELASDRVPGAPLEVTTEAVRAVATAEGLDTGQPWIQAAAARISADPPRA' A
#
# COMPACT_ATOMS: atom_id res chain seq x y z
N MET A 1 10.07 5.44 -10.98
CA MET A 1 8.68 5.40 -10.49
C MET A 1 8.61 6.42 -9.37
N ARG A 2 7.62 7.34 -9.36
CA ARG A 2 7.45 8.29 -8.24
C ARG A 2 7.25 7.50 -6.94
N ASP A 3 7.76 8.01 -5.82
CA ASP A 3 7.53 7.36 -4.54
C ASP A 3 6.03 7.41 -4.26
N TRP A 4 5.40 6.27 -3.95
CA TRP A 4 3.97 6.21 -3.66
C TRP A 4 3.60 7.14 -2.49
N ARG A 5 4.56 7.44 -1.60
CA ARG A 5 4.44 8.38 -0.49
C ARG A 5 4.10 9.81 -0.93
N GLU A 6 4.42 10.21 -2.16
CA GLU A 6 4.03 11.52 -2.71
C GLU A 6 2.50 11.69 -2.77
N HIS A 7 1.74 10.58 -2.81
CA HIS A 7 0.27 10.61 -2.79
C HIS A 7 -0.32 10.77 -1.39
N LEU A 8 0.52 10.80 -0.35
CA LEU A 8 0.10 10.99 1.03
C LEU A 8 0.03 12.47 1.43
N ASP A 9 0.55 13.36 0.58
CA ASP A 9 0.49 14.79 0.81
C ASP A 9 -0.97 15.28 0.83
N GLY A 10 -1.29 16.13 1.81
CA GLY A 10 -2.65 16.62 2.04
C GLY A 10 -3.54 15.70 2.89
N LEU A 11 -3.11 14.47 3.20
CA LEU A 11 -3.82 13.62 4.15
C LEU A 11 -3.57 14.06 5.61
N THR A 12 -4.54 13.75 6.49
CA THR A 12 -4.35 13.91 7.93
C THR A 12 -3.17 13.07 8.42
N LEU A 13 -2.55 13.46 9.55
CA LEU A 13 -1.43 12.69 10.11
C LEU A 13 -1.82 11.23 10.39
N GLU A 14 -3.00 11.00 10.95
CA GLU A 14 -3.52 9.65 11.22
C GLU A 14 -3.60 8.82 9.95
N SER A 15 -4.21 9.36 8.88
CA SER A 15 -4.34 8.66 7.60
C SER A 15 -2.98 8.35 6.98
N ARG A 16 -2.00 9.25 7.10
CA ARG A 16 -0.63 9.02 6.63
C ARG A 16 0.05 7.88 7.38
N LEU A 17 -0.06 7.86 8.71
CA LEU A 17 0.51 6.80 9.54
C LEU A 17 -0.12 5.45 9.23
N LYS A 18 -1.44 5.40 9.08
CA LYS A 18 -2.15 4.17 8.69
C LYS A 18 -1.76 3.71 7.28
N ALA A 19 -1.59 4.61 6.31
CA ALA A 19 -1.15 4.22 4.97
C ALA A 19 0.26 3.61 4.98
N LEU A 20 1.18 4.14 5.80
CA LEU A 20 2.50 3.55 6.02
C LEU A 20 2.41 2.17 6.66
N LEU A 21 1.56 1.99 7.68
CA LEU A 21 1.31 0.70 8.31
C LEU A 21 0.74 -0.33 7.31
N VAL A 22 -0.24 0.09 6.50
CA VAL A 22 -0.84 -0.74 5.45
C VAL A 22 0.22 -1.23 4.48
N TYR A 23 1.11 -0.34 4.04
CA TYR A 23 2.20 -0.70 3.14
C TYR A 23 3.09 -1.79 3.74
N GLU A 24 3.54 -1.62 4.98
CA GLU A 24 4.43 -2.60 5.63
C GLU A 24 3.71 -3.96 5.82
N LEU A 25 2.46 -3.95 6.27
CA LEU A 25 1.67 -5.18 6.47
C LEU A 25 1.37 -5.90 5.16
N ALA A 26 1.10 -5.17 4.07
CA ALA A 26 0.91 -5.78 2.76
C ALA A 26 2.24 -6.32 2.20
N SER A 27 3.33 -5.58 2.35
CA SER A 27 4.67 -5.99 1.90
C SER A 27 5.13 -7.29 2.57
N ASP A 28 4.81 -7.47 3.86
CA ASP A 28 5.13 -8.68 4.61
C ASP A 28 4.33 -9.91 4.12
N ARG A 29 3.06 -9.70 3.73
CA ARG A 29 2.15 -10.79 3.35
C ARG A 29 2.29 -11.26 1.91
N VAL A 30 2.55 -10.35 0.97
CA VAL A 30 2.51 -10.63 -0.48
C VAL A 30 3.73 -10.10 -1.23
N PRO A 31 4.97 -10.33 -0.76
CA PRO A 31 6.14 -9.79 -1.43
C PRO A 31 6.32 -10.45 -2.81
N GLY A 32 6.51 -9.64 -3.85
CA GLY A 32 6.68 -10.11 -5.23
C GLY A 32 5.45 -10.77 -5.85
N ALA A 33 4.28 -10.70 -5.20
CA ALA A 33 3.04 -11.22 -5.77
C ALA A 33 2.59 -10.39 -6.99
N PRO A 34 1.77 -10.96 -7.90
CA PRO A 34 1.20 -10.23 -9.03
C PRO A 34 0.47 -8.95 -8.58
N LEU A 35 0.55 -7.90 -9.40
CA LEU A 35 0.02 -6.57 -9.05
C LEU A 35 -1.45 -6.58 -8.60
N GLU A 36 -2.30 -7.38 -9.26
CA GLU A 36 -3.72 -7.52 -8.90
C GLU A 36 -3.89 -8.10 -7.49
N VAL A 37 -3.16 -9.17 -7.16
CA VAL A 37 -3.16 -9.79 -5.82
C VAL A 37 -2.65 -8.79 -4.78
N THR A 38 -1.57 -8.09 -5.09
CA THR A 38 -0.99 -7.08 -4.20
C THR A 38 -1.93 -5.90 -3.97
N THR A 39 -2.64 -5.46 -5.00
CA THR A 39 -3.64 -4.39 -4.89
C THR A 39 -4.77 -4.78 -3.96
N GLU A 40 -5.32 -5.98 -4.13
CA GLU A 40 -6.40 -6.48 -3.27
C GLU A 40 -5.92 -6.66 -1.82
N ALA A 41 -4.67 -7.10 -1.61
CA ALA A 41 -4.08 -7.17 -0.28
C ALA A 41 -3.97 -5.79 0.37
N VAL A 42 -3.42 -4.79 -0.35
CA VAL A 42 -3.32 -3.41 0.14
C VAL A 42 -4.71 -2.84 0.46
N ARG A 43 -5.71 -3.06 -0.40
CA ARG A 43 -7.10 -2.63 -0.15
C ARG A 43 -7.69 -3.28 1.10
N ALA A 44 -7.52 -4.59 1.27
CA ALA A 44 -8.05 -5.31 2.42
C ALA A 44 -7.49 -4.76 3.74
N VAL A 45 -6.18 -4.47 3.80
CA VAL A 45 -5.57 -3.88 4.99
C VAL A 45 -6.02 -2.43 5.18
N ALA A 46 -6.08 -1.63 4.11
CA ALA A 46 -6.60 -0.27 4.17
C ALA A 46 -8.05 -0.22 4.71
N THR A 47 -8.92 -1.13 4.27
CA THR A 47 -10.28 -1.27 4.79
C THR A 47 -10.29 -1.61 6.28
N ALA A 48 -9.42 -2.53 6.73
CA ALA A 48 -9.32 -2.88 8.15
C ALA A 48 -8.87 -1.69 9.03
N GLU A 49 -8.04 -0.80 8.49
CA GLU A 49 -7.58 0.43 9.16
C GLU A 49 -8.57 1.61 9.04
N GLY A 50 -9.70 1.40 8.36
CA GLY A 50 -10.73 2.41 8.14
C GLY A 50 -10.31 3.50 7.14
N LEU A 51 -9.42 3.19 6.20
CA LEU A 51 -9.01 4.11 5.13
C LEU A 51 -9.90 3.98 3.90
N ASP A 52 -9.99 5.09 3.15
CA ASP A 52 -10.61 5.11 1.83
C ASP A 52 -9.73 4.38 0.80
N THR A 53 -10.26 3.31 0.23
CA THR A 53 -9.59 2.46 -0.77
C THR A 53 -9.58 3.05 -2.18
N GLY A 54 -10.27 4.18 -2.41
CA GLY A 54 -10.25 4.92 -3.67
C GLY A 54 -9.01 5.80 -3.85
N GLN A 55 -8.16 5.91 -2.82
CA GLN A 55 -7.01 6.81 -2.86
C GLN A 55 -5.90 6.32 -3.81
N PRO A 56 -5.22 7.23 -4.53
CA PRO A 56 -4.24 6.89 -5.56
C PRO A 56 -2.99 6.20 -5.01
N TRP A 57 -2.68 6.40 -3.71
CA TRP A 57 -1.53 5.76 -3.07
C TRP A 57 -1.66 4.23 -3.01
N ILE A 58 -2.89 3.67 -3.02
CA ILE A 58 -3.13 2.22 -2.97
C ILE A 58 -2.48 1.52 -4.17
N GLN A 59 -2.77 2.01 -5.38
CA GLN A 59 -2.24 1.44 -6.63
C GLN A 59 -0.72 1.65 -6.73
N ALA A 60 -0.23 2.83 -6.34
CA ALA A 60 1.20 3.13 -6.35
C ALA A 60 1.98 2.28 -5.34
N ALA A 61 1.43 2.06 -4.14
CA ALA A 61 1.98 1.18 -3.12
C ALA A 61 2.02 -0.28 -3.61
N ALA A 62 0.92 -0.77 -4.17
CA ALA A 62 0.84 -2.13 -4.70
C ALA A 62 1.85 -2.38 -5.83
N ALA A 63 2.03 -1.41 -6.74
CA ALA A 63 3.05 -1.48 -7.79
C ALA A 63 4.47 -1.57 -7.21
N ARG A 64 4.75 -0.80 -6.14
CA ARG A 64 6.06 -0.84 -5.46
C ARG A 64 6.33 -2.19 -4.80
N ILE A 65 5.34 -2.76 -4.11
CA ILE A 65 5.44 -4.05 -3.41
C ILE A 65 5.57 -5.21 -4.41
N SER A 66 4.75 -5.20 -5.46
CA SER A 66 4.78 -6.23 -6.52
C SER A 66 6.13 -6.25 -7.26
N ALA A 67 6.80 -5.10 -7.36
CA ALA A 67 8.13 -4.99 -7.93
C ALA A 67 9.26 -5.40 -6.97
N ASP A 68 9.02 -5.54 -5.67
CA ASP A 68 10.02 -6.02 -4.72
C ASP A 68 10.09 -7.55 -4.74
N PRO A 69 11.27 -8.15 -4.91
CA PRO A 69 11.42 -9.60 -4.81
C PRO A 69 11.07 -10.09 -3.39
N PRO A 70 10.59 -11.35 -3.24
CA PRO A 70 10.40 -11.96 -1.94
C PRO A 70 11.65 -11.83 -1.07
N ARG A 71 11.51 -11.36 0.17
CA ARG A 71 12.64 -11.32 1.11
C ARG A 71 13.09 -12.77 1.36
N ALA A 72 14.38 -13.03 1.12
CA ALA A 72 15.03 -14.33 1.29
C ALA A 72 15.17 -14.74 2.77
#